data_AF-A0A9D9FU60-F1
#
_entry.id   AF-A0A9D9FU60-F1
#
_cell.length_a   1.000
_cell.length_b   1.000
_cell.length_c   1.000
_cell.angle_alpha   90.00
_cell.angle_beta   90.00
_cell.angle_gamma   90.00
#
_symmetry.space_group_name_H-M   'P 1'
#
loop_
_entity.id
_entity.type
_entity.pdbx_description
1 polymer ?
#
loop_
_entity_poly.entity_id
_entity_poly.type
_entity_poly.pdbx_seq_one_letter_code
_entity_poly.pdbx_strand_id
1 'polypeptide(L)'
;MPAKNQADPEQPLYSLAHLTLINATVPELIYVAARAGYDAVSPRFLPMHIPGEFTQSPISKTQVQATKTALATTGLKVLDIELARITEDCDPRGFERALELGGELGAKRMIMSAWTQTRDDRNFLIDTYGETCDLAEPYGLTVDLEFPSFSRLRSLDEALDIVRAADRTNGGILVDTLYLHLSRVDIGELLHVPSDLLHFLHISDCLPGIADTREGMIQLARDARLYPGEGWIDFAGIIERMPPVDYSIELPNTARIAELGYEEHARRCLHHAKQKFGAARSQRRAIDLVPLQTKEDSYGQRAH
;
A
#
# COMPACT_ATOMS: atom_id res chain seq x y z
N MET A 1 17.88 34.09 -18.32
CA MET A 1 17.24 33.42 -17.19
C MET A 1 17.64 31.95 -17.27
N PRO A 2 18.32 31.37 -16.27
CA PRO A 2 18.63 29.95 -16.33
C PRO A 2 17.33 29.16 -16.16
N ALA A 3 17.11 28.19 -17.04
CA ALA A 3 16.01 27.26 -16.96
C ALA A 3 16.03 26.59 -15.58
N LYS A 4 14.90 26.64 -14.86
CA LYS A 4 14.71 25.83 -13.65
C LYS A 4 14.95 24.38 -14.05
N ASN A 5 15.90 23.74 -13.36
CA ASN A 5 16.13 22.32 -13.42
C ASN A 5 14.80 21.64 -13.05
N GLN A 6 14.09 21.10 -14.04
CA GLN A 6 13.03 20.13 -13.78
C GLN A 6 13.77 18.93 -13.21
N ALA A 7 13.62 18.68 -11.90
CA ALA A 7 14.08 17.43 -11.33
C ALA A 7 13.41 16.31 -12.12
N ASP A 8 14.22 15.41 -12.67
CA ASP A 8 13.73 14.17 -13.26
C ASP A 8 12.82 13.52 -12.20
N PRO A 9 11.57 13.13 -12.52
CA PRO A 9 10.71 12.52 -11.53
C PRO A 9 11.45 11.32 -10.93
N GLU A 10 11.58 11.28 -9.60
CA GLU A 10 12.22 10.16 -8.90
C GLU A 10 11.62 8.86 -9.44
N GLN A 11 12.49 7.92 -9.82
CA GLN A 11 12.03 6.63 -10.30
C GLN A 11 11.23 5.95 -9.17
N PRO A 12 10.08 5.33 -9.49
CA PRO A 12 9.26 4.69 -8.47
C PRO A 12 10.04 3.54 -7.82
N LEU A 13 9.96 3.45 -6.50
CA LEU A 13 10.54 2.32 -5.78
C LEU A 13 9.71 1.07 -6.03
N TYR A 14 10.38 -0.08 -6.16
CA TYR A 14 9.73 -1.38 -6.17
C TYR A 14 9.96 -2.07 -4.83
N SER A 15 8.86 -2.32 -4.11
CA SER A 15 8.83 -3.05 -2.85
C SER A 15 8.34 -4.49 -3.04
N LEU A 16 8.88 -5.42 -2.26
CA LEU A 16 8.37 -6.78 -2.17
C LEU A 16 7.36 -6.88 -1.00
N ALA A 17 6.08 -7.07 -1.33
CA ALA A 17 5.02 -7.29 -0.34
C ALA A 17 5.17 -8.63 0.37
N HIS A 18 4.89 -8.68 1.67
CA HIS A 18 5.11 -9.90 2.45
C HIS A 18 4.20 -11.04 1.98
N LEU A 19 2.97 -10.75 1.54
CA LEU A 19 2.04 -11.77 1.06
C LEU A 19 2.60 -12.56 -0.15
N THR A 20 3.45 -11.94 -0.98
CA THR A 20 4.14 -12.62 -2.09
C THR A 20 4.95 -13.83 -1.60
N LEU A 21 5.57 -13.72 -0.42
CA LEU A 21 6.37 -14.77 0.22
C LEU A 21 5.84 -15.05 1.64
N ILE A 22 4.53 -15.27 1.81
CA ILE A 22 3.85 -15.23 3.12
C ILE A 22 4.44 -16.12 4.22
N ASN A 23 5.14 -17.19 3.85
CA ASN A 23 5.76 -18.13 4.79
C ASN A 23 7.23 -17.78 5.13
N ALA A 24 7.80 -16.75 4.50
CA ALA A 24 9.12 -16.25 4.83
C ALA A 24 9.08 -15.52 6.18
N THR A 25 10.22 -15.48 6.86
CA THR A 25 10.41 -14.52 7.96
C THR A 25 10.70 -13.13 7.39
N VAL A 26 10.46 -12.06 8.16
CA VAL A 26 10.81 -10.69 7.70
C VAL A 26 12.30 -10.54 7.32
N PRO A 27 13.27 -11.08 8.09
CA PRO A 27 14.68 -11.07 7.66
C PRO A 27 14.91 -11.82 6.35
N GLU A 28 14.25 -12.97 6.15
CA GLU A 28 14.35 -13.75 4.92
C GLU A 28 13.76 -13.00 3.72
N LEU A 29 12.59 -12.36 3.89
CA LEU A 29 11.96 -11.47 2.91
C LEU A 29 12.95 -10.40 2.44
N ILE A 30 13.65 -9.74 3.37
CA ILE A 30 14.66 -8.70 3.07
C ILE A 30 15.82 -9.27 2.26
N TYR A 31 16.40 -10.39 2.68
CA TYR A 31 17.51 -10.98 1.94
C TYR A 31 17.11 -11.48 0.56
N VAL A 32 15.90 -12.04 0.40
CA VAL A 32 15.37 -12.44 -0.91
C VAL A 32 15.12 -11.22 -1.79
N ALA A 33 14.48 -10.16 -1.28
CA ALA A 33 14.24 -8.92 -2.00
C ALA A 33 15.55 -8.31 -2.52
N ALA A 34 16.60 -8.28 -1.69
CA ALA A 34 17.90 -7.73 -2.06
C ALA A 34 18.55 -8.52 -3.20
N ARG A 35 18.52 -9.86 -3.15
CA ARG A 35 19.07 -10.72 -4.22
C ARG A 35 18.23 -10.72 -5.48
N ALA A 36 16.93 -10.43 -5.37
CA ALA A 36 16.04 -10.28 -6.52
C ALA A 36 16.13 -8.88 -7.17
N GLY A 37 16.69 -7.88 -6.48
CA GLY A 37 16.95 -6.54 -7.01
C GLY A 37 15.85 -5.51 -6.72
N TYR A 38 15.07 -5.71 -5.66
CA TYR A 38 14.09 -4.75 -5.16
C TYR A 38 14.77 -3.54 -4.50
N ASP A 39 14.02 -2.45 -4.34
CA ASP A 39 14.48 -1.23 -3.66
C ASP A 39 14.00 -1.17 -2.19
N ALA A 40 12.88 -1.85 -1.89
CA ALA A 40 12.26 -1.88 -0.57
C ALA A 40 11.58 -3.22 -0.26
N VAL A 41 11.11 -3.35 0.98
CA VAL A 41 10.18 -4.41 1.43
C VAL A 41 8.98 -3.81 2.14
N SER A 42 7.88 -4.56 2.14
CA SER A 42 6.65 -4.24 2.86
C SER A 42 6.34 -5.36 3.87
N PRO A 43 6.99 -5.37 5.05
CA PRO A 43 6.87 -6.46 6.01
C PRO A 43 5.54 -6.45 6.76
N ARG A 44 4.95 -7.64 6.89
CA ARG A 44 3.87 -7.90 7.85
C ARG A 44 4.38 -7.98 9.29
N PHE A 45 4.02 -7.00 10.12
CA PHE A 45 4.28 -7.00 11.56
C PHE A 45 3.02 -7.26 12.39
N LEU A 46 1.85 -7.00 11.81
CA LEU A 46 0.56 -7.14 12.47
C LEU A 46 0.00 -8.55 12.25
N PRO A 47 -0.30 -9.30 13.31
CA PRO A 47 -0.90 -10.63 13.18
C PRO A 47 -2.38 -10.53 12.80
N MET A 48 -2.79 -11.38 11.87
CA MET A 48 -4.19 -11.66 11.54
C MET A 48 -4.82 -12.70 12.48
N HIS A 49 -4.04 -13.28 13.39
CA HIS A 49 -4.49 -14.28 14.36
C HIS A 49 -5.13 -15.52 13.71
N ILE A 50 -4.60 -15.94 12.56
CA ILE A 50 -5.03 -17.17 11.89
C ILE A 50 -4.10 -18.34 12.22
N PRO A 51 -4.60 -19.59 12.23
CA PRO A 51 -3.77 -20.75 12.48
C PRO A 51 -2.59 -20.85 11.49
N GLY A 52 -1.39 -21.07 12.02
CA GLY A 52 -0.18 -21.23 11.21
C GLY A 52 0.40 -19.95 10.61
N GLU A 53 -0.10 -18.77 10.99
CA GLU A 53 0.32 -17.49 10.40
C GLU A 53 1.82 -17.22 10.51
N PHE A 54 2.39 -17.43 11.70
CA PHE A 54 3.82 -17.25 11.95
C PHE A 54 4.35 -18.39 12.83
N THR A 55 5.54 -18.90 12.50
CA THR A 55 6.26 -19.80 13.40
C THR A 55 6.80 -19.06 14.63
N GLN A 56 7.12 -17.77 14.47
CA GLN A 56 7.57 -16.85 15.52
C GLN A 56 7.00 -15.46 15.28
N SER A 57 6.62 -14.74 16.34
CA SER A 57 6.13 -13.36 16.22
C SER A 57 7.16 -12.48 15.49
N PRO A 58 6.77 -11.76 14.42
CA PRO A 58 7.68 -10.94 13.63
C PRO A 58 8.21 -9.72 14.41
N ILE A 59 7.53 -9.34 15.51
CA ILE A 59 7.92 -8.27 16.43
C ILE A 59 8.58 -8.79 17.72
N SER A 60 8.94 -10.07 17.78
CA SER A 60 9.76 -10.61 18.87
C SER A 60 11.17 -9.99 18.85
N LYS A 61 11.83 -9.89 20.02
CA LYS A 61 13.16 -9.26 20.12
C LYS A 61 14.17 -9.86 19.14
N THR A 62 14.17 -11.18 18.99
CA THR A 62 15.07 -11.89 18.06
C THR A 62 14.77 -11.56 16.61
N GLN A 63 13.50 -11.55 16.20
CA GLN A 63 13.10 -11.23 14.84
C GLN A 63 13.39 -9.75 14.51
N VAL A 64 13.08 -8.82 15.43
CA VAL A 64 13.40 -7.40 15.26
C VAL A 64 14.91 -7.17 15.08
N GLN A 65 15.75 -7.82 15.89
CA GLN A 65 17.21 -7.69 15.74
C GLN A 65 17.72 -8.27 14.41
N ALA A 66 17.17 -9.40 13.98
CA ALA A 66 17.49 -9.99 12.69
C ALA A 66 17.03 -9.10 11.52
N THR A 67 15.85 -8.49 11.61
CA THR A 67 15.31 -7.54 10.62
C THR A 67 16.22 -6.31 10.49
N LYS A 68 16.62 -5.69 11.60
CA LYS A 68 17.55 -4.56 11.60
C LYS A 68 18.90 -4.94 10.96
N THR A 69 19.40 -6.12 11.28
CA THR A 69 20.66 -6.64 10.69
C THR A 69 20.51 -6.84 9.18
N ALA A 70 19.40 -7.41 8.72
CA ALA A 70 19.15 -7.64 7.30
C ALA A 70 19.03 -6.33 6.52
N LEU A 71 18.31 -5.33 7.04
CA LEU A 71 18.21 -4.00 6.43
C LEU A 71 19.58 -3.31 6.37
N ALA A 72 20.35 -3.33 7.45
CA ALA A 72 21.69 -2.74 7.48
C ALA A 72 22.67 -3.45 6.52
N THR A 73 22.53 -4.77 6.35
CA THR A 73 23.39 -5.57 5.45
C THR A 73 23.05 -5.34 3.98
N THR A 74 21.77 -5.20 3.66
CA THR A 74 21.29 -5.14 2.28
C THR A 74 21.14 -3.70 1.76
N GLY A 75 20.95 -2.72 2.64
CA GLY A 75 20.64 -1.35 2.28
C GLY A 75 19.21 -1.14 1.77
N LEU A 76 18.34 -2.14 1.86
CA LEU A 76 16.94 -2.02 1.47
C LEU A 76 16.19 -1.03 2.35
N LYS A 77 15.22 -0.34 1.75
CA LYS A 77 14.26 0.50 2.47
C LYS A 77 13.08 -0.33 2.98
N VAL A 78 12.29 0.24 3.88
CA VAL A 78 10.96 -0.26 4.22
C VAL A 78 9.95 0.70 3.62
N LEU A 79 9.07 0.23 2.74
CA LEU A 79 8.05 1.08 2.12
C LEU A 79 6.88 1.29 3.08
N ASP A 80 6.30 0.19 3.53
CA ASP A 80 5.11 0.16 4.37
C ASP A 80 5.12 -1.06 5.33
N ILE A 81 4.18 -1.10 6.27
CA ILE A 81 3.96 -2.25 7.14
C ILE A 81 2.52 -2.78 6.99
N GLU A 82 2.37 -4.10 7.03
CA GLU A 82 1.10 -4.79 6.82
C GLU A 82 0.64 -5.57 8.07
N LEU A 83 -0.63 -5.94 8.24
CA LEU A 83 -1.86 -5.29 7.75
C LEU A 83 -2.74 -5.08 8.98
N ALA A 84 -3.11 -3.83 9.27
CA ALA A 84 -4.09 -3.52 10.31
C ALA A 84 -5.50 -3.87 9.82
N ARG A 85 -6.34 -4.40 10.71
CA ARG A 85 -7.73 -4.76 10.38
C ARG A 85 -8.70 -4.07 11.33
N ILE A 86 -9.69 -3.39 10.77
CA ILE A 86 -10.85 -2.92 11.52
C ILE A 86 -11.85 -4.07 11.64
N THR A 87 -11.86 -4.75 12.78
CA THR A 87 -12.92 -5.68 13.22
C THR A 87 -13.83 -4.99 14.24
N GLU A 88 -14.95 -5.62 14.61
CA GLU A 88 -15.93 -5.08 15.55
C GLU A 88 -15.34 -4.75 16.93
N ASP A 89 -14.29 -5.45 17.31
CA ASP A 89 -13.55 -5.33 18.58
C ASP A 89 -12.19 -4.62 18.43
N CYS A 90 -11.95 -3.98 17.28
CA CYS A 90 -10.69 -3.30 16.99
C CYS A 90 -10.41 -2.18 18.00
N ASP A 91 -9.26 -2.26 18.66
CA ASP A 91 -8.68 -1.17 19.44
C ASP A 91 -7.43 -0.67 18.70
N PRO A 92 -7.44 0.54 18.10
CA PRO A 92 -6.30 1.12 17.38
C PRO A 92 -4.98 1.12 18.17
N ARG A 93 -5.05 1.22 19.50
CA ARG A 93 -3.85 1.19 20.38
C ARG A 93 -3.12 -0.15 20.32
N GLY A 94 -3.80 -1.22 19.90
CA GLY A 94 -3.18 -2.51 19.63
C GLY A 94 -2.12 -2.46 18.51
N PHE A 95 -2.15 -1.45 17.64
CA PHE A 95 -1.20 -1.28 16.54
C PHE A 95 0.06 -0.51 16.93
N GLU A 96 0.09 0.15 18.09
CA GLU A 96 1.16 1.09 18.47
C GLU A 96 2.55 0.47 18.42
N ARG A 97 2.71 -0.78 18.87
CA ARG A 97 4.00 -1.48 18.80
C ARG A 97 4.48 -1.74 17.37
N ALA A 98 3.56 -1.99 16.44
CA ALA A 98 3.91 -2.15 15.03
C ALA A 98 4.23 -0.79 14.38
N LEU A 99 3.49 0.26 14.75
CA LEU A 99 3.74 1.63 14.31
C LEU A 99 5.11 2.13 14.77
N GLU A 100 5.45 1.95 16.06
CA GLU A 100 6.75 2.30 16.62
C GLU A 100 7.89 1.58 15.89
N LEU A 101 7.76 0.27 15.70
CA LEU A 101 8.75 -0.50 14.96
C LEU A 101 8.84 -0.06 13.49
N GLY A 102 7.71 0.17 12.83
CA GLY A 102 7.66 0.67 11.45
C GLY A 102 8.41 2.00 11.30
N GLY A 103 8.11 2.96 12.17
CA GLY A 103 8.80 4.24 12.23
C GLY A 103 10.30 4.10 12.51
N GLU A 104 10.69 3.24 13.47
CA GLU A 104 12.10 2.95 13.78
C GLU A 104 12.85 2.37 12.56
N LEU A 105 12.19 1.51 11.79
CA LEU A 105 12.77 0.89 10.59
C LEU A 105 12.69 1.81 9.35
N GLY A 106 12.09 2.99 9.48
CA GLY A 106 11.99 3.99 8.41
C GLY A 106 10.87 3.74 7.40
N ALA A 107 9.88 2.91 7.74
CA ALA A 107 8.67 2.76 6.95
C ALA A 107 7.98 4.12 6.76
N LYS A 108 7.23 4.26 5.66
CA LYS A 108 6.50 5.50 5.35
C LYS A 108 5.00 5.37 5.58
N ARG A 109 4.50 4.14 5.61
CA ARG A 109 3.07 3.85 5.54
C ARG A 109 2.71 2.63 6.38
N MET A 110 1.46 2.52 6.77
CA MET A 110 0.83 1.31 7.28
C MET A 110 -0.43 1.03 6.47
N ILE A 111 -0.62 -0.23 6.05
CA ILE A 111 -1.85 -0.63 5.38
C ILE A 111 -2.92 -0.96 6.43
N MET A 112 -4.14 -0.51 6.19
CA MET A 112 -5.32 -0.86 6.98
C MET A 112 -6.47 -1.31 6.06
N SER A 113 -7.29 -2.26 6.49
CA SER A 113 -8.51 -2.66 5.78
C SER A 113 -9.65 -2.96 6.74
N ALA A 114 -10.90 -2.80 6.30
CA ALA A 114 -12.08 -3.01 7.13
C ALA A 114 -12.70 -4.40 6.92
N TRP A 115 -13.04 -5.08 8.02
CA TRP A 115 -13.48 -6.49 8.06
C TRP A 115 -14.70 -6.75 8.94
N THR A 116 -15.36 -5.69 9.41
CA THR A 116 -16.66 -5.77 10.09
C THR A 116 -17.70 -6.49 9.24
N GLN A 117 -18.63 -7.16 9.90
CA GLN A 117 -19.66 -7.99 9.28
C GLN A 117 -20.93 -7.21 8.92
N THR A 118 -21.19 -6.08 9.59
CA THR A 118 -22.38 -5.26 9.35
C THR A 118 -22.10 -4.16 8.32
N ARG A 119 -23.12 -3.39 7.93
CA ARG A 119 -23.02 -2.30 6.94
C ARG A 119 -23.43 -0.93 7.50
N ASP A 120 -23.96 -0.91 8.71
CA ASP A 120 -24.41 0.25 9.47
C ASP A 120 -23.33 0.77 10.45
N ASP A 121 -22.08 0.62 10.06
CA ASP A 121 -20.86 0.81 10.86
C ASP A 121 -19.99 1.97 10.36
N ARG A 122 -20.49 2.79 9.42
CA ARG A 122 -19.72 3.88 8.78
C ARG A 122 -19.00 4.77 9.79
N ASN A 123 -19.70 5.25 10.83
CA ASN A 123 -19.11 6.14 11.83
C ASN A 123 -18.02 5.42 12.66
N PHE A 124 -18.23 4.14 12.98
CA PHE A 124 -17.21 3.33 13.64
C PHE A 124 -15.94 3.19 12.79
N LEU A 125 -16.08 2.97 11.48
CA LEU A 125 -14.93 2.90 10.57
C LEU A 125 -14.18 4.25 10.51
N ILE A 126 -14.90 5.38 10.46
CA ILE A 126 -14.32 6.73 10.47
C ILE A 126 -13.54 6.96 11.77
N ASP A 127 -14.15 6.70 12.92
CA ASP A 127 -13.53 6.93 14.23
C ASP A 127 -12.30 6.05 14.42
N THR A 128 -12.39 4.76 14.08
CA THR A 128 -11.28 3.79 14.21
C THR A 128 -10.12 4.13 13.28
N TYR A 129 -10.42 4.47 12.02
CA TYR A 129 -9.41 4.87 11.04
C TYR A 129 -8.75 6.20 11.43
N GLY A 130 -9.53 7.18 11.87
CA GLY A 130 -9.04 8.47 12.35
C GLY A 130 -8.13 8.35 13.57
N GLU A 131 -8.53 7.56 14.58
CA GLU A 131 -7.68 7.29 15.75
C GLU A 131 -6.39 6.56 15.35
N THR A 132 -6.46 5.62 14.40
CA THR A 132 -5.27 4.94 13.88
C THR A 132 -4.32 5.92 13.18
N CYS A 133 -4.84 6.89 12.42
CA CYS A 133 -4.05 7.96 11.82
C CYS A 133 -3.37 8.83 12.89
N ASP A 134 -4.09 9.21 13.94
CA ASP A 134 -3.56 10.02 15.05
C ASP A 134 -2.44 9.29 15.80
N LEU A 135 -2.56 7.97 15.98
CA LEU A 135 -1.51 7.13 16.58
C LEU A 135 -0.29 6.95 15.67
N ALA A 136 -0.48 6.97 14.35
CA ALA A 136 0.59 6.77 13.37
C ALA A 136 1.45 8.04 13.14
N GLU A 137 0.85 9.23 13.30
CA GLU A 137 1.50 10.52 13.03
C GLU A 137 2.84 10.71 13.78
N PRO A 138 2.97 10.43 15.10
CA PRO A 138 4.23 10.61 15.84
C PRO A 138 5.37 9.73 15.33
N TYR A 139 5.05 8.63 14.64
CA TYR A 139 6.02 7.71 14.05
C TYR A 139 6.35 8.06 12.59
N GLY A 140 5.77 9.12 12.05
CA GLY A 140 5.98 9.59 10.67
C GLY A 140 5.36 8.67 9.61
N LEU A 141 4.29 7.94 9.98
CA LEU A 141 3.61 6.99 9.10
C LEU A 141 2.28 7.58 8.58
N THR A 142 2.01 7.34 7.29
CA THR A 142 0.64 7.42 6.75
C THR A 142 -0.14 6.15 7.05
N VAL A 143 -1.47 6.24 7.04
CA VAL A 143 -2.36 5.08 7.10
C VAL A 143 -3.11 4.99 5.79
N ASP A 144 -2.93 3.88 5.10
CA ASP A 144 -3.44 3.67 3.75
C ASP A 144 -4.55 2.63 3.76
N LEU A 145 -5.78 3.10 3.52
CA LEU A 145 -6.97 2.28 3.53
C LEU A 145 -7.07 1.47 2.22
N GLU A 146 -7.07 0.16 2.35
CA GLU A 146 -7.27 -0.80 1.27
C GLU A 146 -8.70 -1.36 1.31
N PHE A 147 -9.26 -1.62 0.12
CA PHE A 147 -10.62 -2.12 -0.07
C PHE A 147 -10.67 -3.49 -0.77
N PRO A 148 -10.24 -4.60 -0.13
CA PRO A 148 -10.36 -5.92 -0.72
C PRO A 148 -11.81 -6.25 -1.09
N SER A 149 -12.05 -6.78 -2.29
CA SER A 149 -13.42 -6.97 -2.84
C SER A 149 -14.32 -7.90 -2.00
N PHE A 150 -13.75 -8.68 -1.09
CA PHE A 150 -14.45 -9.58 -0.15
C PHE A 150 -14.43 -9.11 1.31
N SER A 151 -13.99 -7.87 1.55
CA SER A 151 -13.96 -7.22 2.86
C SER A 151 -15.23 -6.38 3.09
N ARG A 152 -15.21 -5.53 4.14
CA ARG A 152 -16.28 -4.59 4.45
C ARG A 152 -16.39 -3.49 3.40
N LEU A 153 -15.27 -2.89 2.99
CA LEU A 153 -15.24 -1.86 1.96
C LEU A 153 -14.90 -2.53 0.63
N ARG A 154 -15.77 -2.37 -0.37
CA ARG A 154 -15.66 -3.11 -1.63
C ARG A 154 -15.53 -2.21 -2.85
N SER A 155 -15.60 -0.90 -2.69
CA SER A 155 -15.41 0.07 -3.77
C SER A 155 -14.43 1.18 -3.35
N LEU A 156 -13.88 1.83 -4.37
CA LEU A 156 -13.04 3.01 -4.20
C LEU A 156 -13.81 4.16 -3.53
N ASP A 157 -15.08 4.35 -3.90
CA ASP A 157 -15.95 5.36 -3.28
C ASP A 157 -16.17 5.12 -1.78
N GLU A 158 -16.38 3.86 -1.35
CA GLU A 158 -16.52 3.53 0.07
C GLU A 158 -15.23 3.87 0.83
N ALA A 159 -14.05 3.53 0.30
CA ALA A 159 -12.77 3.87 0.92
C ALA A 159 -12.55 5.40 0.97
N LEU A 160 -12.85 6.11 -0.12
CA LEU A 160 -12.71 7.55 -0.22
C LEU A 160 -13.63 8.29 0.76
N ASP A 161 -14.85 7.80 0.97
CA ASP A 161 -15.79 8.35 1.94
C ASP A 161 -15.23 8.28 3.36
N ILE A 162 -14.69 7.13 3.78
CA ILE A 162 -14.07 6.97 5.11
C ILE A 162 -12.85 7.88 5.26
N VAL A 163 -11.94 7.87 4.30
CA VAL A 163 -10.70 8.67 4.35
C VAL A 163 -10.99 10.16 4.43
N ARG A 164 -11.92 10.67 3.60
CA ARG A 164 -12.30 12.09 3.63
C ARG A 164 -13.05 12.47 4.91
N ALA A 165 -13.94 11.61 5.39
CA ALA A 165 -14.73 11.91 6.57
C ALA A 165 -13.90 11.88 7.87
N ALA A 166 -12.82 11.08 7.90
CA ALA A 166 -11.87 11.09 9.01
C ALA A 166 -11.01 12.35 9.04
N ASP A 167 -10.80 13.02 7.90
CA ASP A 167 -10.13 14.33 7.80
C ASP A 167 -8.76 14.37 8.51
N ARG A 168 -7.88 13.43 8.15
CA ARG A 168 -6.51 13.33 8.68
C ARG A 168 -5.48 13.52 7.57
N THR A 169 -4.48 14.35 7.83
CA THR A 169 -3.46 14.75 6.84
C THR A 169 -2.53 13.61 6.44
N ASN A 170 -2.41 12.57 7.27
CA ASN A 170 -1.64 11.36 7.00
C ASN A 170 -2.52 10.17 6.58
N GLY A 171 -3.80 10.40 6.26
CA GLY A 171 -4.69 9.38 5.73
C GLY A 171 -4.64 9.29 4.20
N GLY A 172 -4.68 8.07 3.66
CA GLY A 172 -4.69 7.83 2.22
C GLY A 172 -5.32 6.51 1.82
N ILE A 173 -5.18 6.16 0.55
CA ILE A 173 -5.73 4.98 -0.09
C ILE A 173 -4.60 4.22 -0.77
N LEU A 174 -4.54 2.93 -0.47
CA LEU A 174 -3.83 1.94 -1.26
C LEU A 174 -4.76 1.39 -2.33
N VAL A 175 -4.32 1.44 -3.59
CA VAL A 175 -5.01 0.80 -4.69
C VAL A 175 -4.30 -0.51 -5.05
N ASP A 176 -4.98 -1.64 -4.86
CA ASP A 176 -4.55 -2.93 -5.39
C ASP A 176 -5.18 -3.16 -6.76
N THR A 177 -4.32 -3.38 -7.75
CA THR A 177 -4.71 -3.72 -9.14
C THR A 177 -5.67 -4.92 -9.22
N LEU A 178 -5.48 -5.96 -8.39
CA LEU A 178 -6.38 -7.10 -8.35
C LEU A 178 -7.77 -6.69 -7.86
N TYR A 179 -7.84 -5.90 -6.79
CA TYR A 179 -9.13 -5.50 -6.20
C TYR A 179 -9.86 -4.48 -7.05
N LEU A 180 -9.17 -3.60 -7.79
CA LEU A 180 -9.83 -2.78 -8.82
C LEU A 180 -10.59 -3.65 -9.83
N HIS A 181 -9.94 -4.70 -10.33
CA HIS A 181 -10.55 -5.62 -11.29
C HIS A 181 -11.70 -6.43 -10.67
N LEU A 182 -11.48 -7.05 -9.51
CA LEU A 182 -12.50 -7.87 -8.84
C LEU A 182 -13.71 -7.05 -8.38
N SER A 183 -13.51 -5.79 -7.97
CA SER A 183 -14.57 -4.87 -7.59
C SER A 183 -15.24 -4.17 -8.78
N ARG A 184 -14.80 -4.42 -10.02
CA ARG A 184 -15.33 -3.78 -11.25
C ARG A 184 -15.26 -2.26 -11.21
N VAL A 185 -14.24 -1.70 -10.55
CA VAL A 185 -14.03 -0.26 -10.50
C VAL A 185 -13.75 0.23 -11.92
N ASP A 186 -14.48 1.26 -12.36
CA ASP A 186 -14.11 1.95 -13.60
C ASP A 186 -12.79 2.69 -13.34
N ILE A 187 -11.75 2.40 -14.10
CA ILE A 187 -10.42 3.03 -13.95
C ILE A 187 -10.51 4.57 -14.04
N GLY A 188 -11.55 5.11 -14.70
CA GLY A 188 -11.88 6.54 -14.70
C GLY A 188 -12.21 7.11 -13.31
N GLU A 189 -12.73 6.32 -12.37
CA GLU A 189 -13.02 6.73 -11.00
C GLU A 189 -11.77 7.20 -10.27
N LEU A 190 -10.59 6.67 -10.62
CA LEU A 190 -9.32 7.12 -10.05
C LEU A 190 -9.19 8.64 -10.18
N LEU A 191 -9.57 9.23 -11.33
CA LEU A 191 -9.46 10.67 -11.58
C LEU A 191 -10.32 11.54 -10.65
N HIS A 192 -11.33 10.96 -9.99
CA HIS A 192 -12.16 11.67 -9.00
C HIS A 192 -11.54 11.66 -7.59
N VAL A 193 -10.56 10.80 -7.35
CA VAL A 193 -9.79 10.77 -6.09
C VAL A 193 -8.71 11.86 -6.14
N PRO A 194 -8.62 12.75 -5.13
CA PRO A 194 -7.51 13.68 -4.99
C PRO A 194 -6.16 12.97 -5.04
N SER A 195 -5.19 13.51 -5.78
CA SER A 195 -3.90 12.84 -6.00
C SER A 195 -3.10 12.62 -4.73
N ASP A 196 -3.25 13.52 -3.76
CA ASP A 196 -2.62 13.45 -2.45
C ASP A 196 -3.16 12.31 -1.57
N LEU A 197 -4.34 11.76 -1.88
CA LEU A 197 -4.90 10.61 -1.16
C LEU A 197 -4.52 9.26 -1.79
N LEU A 198 -3.81 9.23 -2.91
CA LEU A 198 -3.38 8.00 -3.59
C LEU A 198 -1.89 7.80 -3.38
N HIS A 199 -1.54 6.99 -2.40
CA HIS A 199 -0.15 6.94 -1.92
C HIS A 199 0.73 5.92 -2.66
N PHE A 200 0.22 4.71 -2.96
CA PHE A 200 0.97 3.67 -3.67
C PHE A 200 0.08 2.58 -4.26
N LEU A 201 0.67 1.69 -5.07
CA LEU A 201 -0.02 0.56 -5.70
C LEU A 201 0.43 -0.80 -5.16
N HIS A 202 -0.54 -1.69 -4.96
CA HIS A 202 -0.32 -3.13 -4.95
C HIS A 202 -0.44 -3.70 -6.36
N ILE A 203 0.61 -4.36 -6.83
CA ILE A 203 0.74 -4.82 -8.21
C ILE A 203 0.70 -6.34 -8.28
N SER A 204 -0.26 -6.83 -9.06
CA SER A 204 -0.28 -8.18 -9.61
C SER A 204 -1.18 -8.21 -10.85
N ASP A 205 -1.25 -9.35 -11.50
CA ASP A 205 -2.19 -9.61 -12.59
C ASP A 205 -3.11 -10.78 -12.22
N CYS A 206 -4.14 -11.01 -13.03
CA CYS A 206 -5.01 -12.17 -12.90
C CYS A 206 -5.57 -12.60 -14.25
N LEU A 207 -6.04 -13.85 -14.34
CA LEU A 207 -6.76 -14.33 -15.51
C LEU A 207 -8.02 -13.47 -15.78
N PRO A 208 -8.49 -13.41 -17.04
CA PRO A 208 -9.75 -12.76 -17.36
C PRO A 208 -10.92 -13.42 -16.63
N GLY A 209 -11.94 -12.62 -16.32
CA GLY A 209 -13.09 -13.03 -15.53
C GLY A 209 -13.01 -12.56 -14.09
N ILE A 210 -14.13 -12.64 -13.38
CA ILE A 210 -14.25 -12.30 -11.96
C ILE A 210 -14.82 -13.52 -11.28
N ALA A 211 -14.20 -13.95 -10.18
CA ALA A 211 -14.69 -15.11 -9.46
C ALA A 211 -16.11 -14.85 -8.95
N ASP A 212 -17.03 -15.79 -9.23
CA ASP A 212 -18.45 -15.64 -8.89
C ASP A 212 -18.75 -15.85 -7.39
N THR A 213 -17.78 -16.37 -6.63
CA THR A 213 -17.93 -16.68 -5.21
C THR A 213 -16.88 -15.98 -4.35
N ARG A 214 -17.22 -15.77 -3.07
CA ARG A 214 -16.30 -15.20 -2.09
C ARG A 214 -15.06 -16.08 -1.92
N GLU A 215 -15.25 -17.40 -1.88
CA GLU A 215 -14.19 -18.39 -1.76
C GLU A 215 -13.25 -18.34 -2.97
N GLY A 216 -13.79 -18.21 -4.18
CA GLY A 216 -13.00 -18.08 -5.40
C GLY A 216 -12.17 -16.79 -5.43
N MET A 217 -12.74 -15.66 -4.98
CA MET A 217 -11.99 -14.39 -4.85
C MET A 217 -10.86 -14.52 -3.83
N ILE A 218 -11.10 -15.16 -2.69
CA ILE A 218 -10.09 -15.39 -1.64
C ILE A 218 -8.97 -16.27 -2.17
N GLN A 219 -9.30 -17.38 -2.83
CA GLN A 219 -8.31 -18.28 -3.42
C GLN A 219 -7.45 -17.54 -4.44
N LEU A 220 -8.06 -16.77 -5.34
CA LEU A 220 -7.31 -15.98 -6.33
C LEU A 220 -6.35 -15.00 -5.65
N ALA A 221 -6.85 -14.21 -4.69
CA ALA A 221 -6.08 -13.20 -4.00
C ALA A 221 -4.93 -13.76 -3.16
N ARG A 222 -5.04 -15.00 -2.67
CA ARG A 222 -4.06 -15.61 -1.76
C ARG A 222 -3.16 -16.65 -2.39
N ASP A 223 -3.51 -17.23 -3.54
CA ASP A 223 -2.80 -18.40 -4.08
C ASP A 223 -2.49 -18.35 -5.57
N ALA A 224 -3.14 -17.47 -6.35
CA ALA A 224 -3.14 -17.59 -7.80
C ALA A 224 -3.00 -16.26 -8.55
N ARG A 225 -2.40 -15.24 -7.93
CA ARG A 225 -2.07 -13.99 -8.63
C ARG A 225 -1.01 -14.28 -9.71
N LEU A 226 -1.05 -13.54 -10.82
CA LEU A 226 -0.17 -13.71 -12.00
C LEU A 226 0.85 -12.57 -12.12
N TYR A 227 1.91 -12.80 -12.89
CA TYR A 227 2.88 -11.74 -13.19
C TYR A 227 2.24 -10.67 -14.09
N PRO A 228 2.54 -9.38 -13.87
CA PRO A 228 2.11 -8.33 -14.77
C PRO A 228 2.37 -8.68 -16.24
N GLY A 229 1.29 -8.71 -17.02
CA GLY A 229 1.34 -9.01 -18.45
C GLY A 229 1.03 -10.43 -18.86
N GLU A 230 0.80 -11.33 -17.91
CA GLU A 230 0.30 -12.67 -18.18
C GLU A 230 -1.22 -12.76 -18.08
N GLY A 231 -1.87 -11.71 -17.59
CA GLY A 231 -3.30 -11.68 -17.33
C GLY A 231 -4.04 -10.61 -18.12
N TRP A 232 -5.02 -9.99 -17.45
CA TRP A 232 -6.06 -9.18 -18.07
C TRP A 232 -6.04 -7.71 -17.62
N ILE A 233 -5.31 -7.36 -16.57
CA ILE A 233 -5.40 -6.03 -15.96
C ILE A 233 -4.81 -4.95 -16.89
N ASP A 234 -5.57 -3.86 -17.10
CA ASP A 234 -5.12 -2.70 -17.87
C ASP A 234 -4.20 -1.79 -17.03
N PHE A 235 -2.94 -2.19 -16.90
CA PHE A 235 -1.94 -1.42 -16.17
C PHE A 235 -1.66 -0.05 -16.79
N ALA A 236 -1.70 0.07 -18.12
CA ALA A 236 -1.47 1.36 -18.78
C ALA A 236 -2.57 2.35 -18.39
N GLY A 237 -3.84 1.93 -18.50
CA GLY A 237 -4.98 2.75 -18.10
C GLY A 237 -4.96 3.16 -16.63
N ILE A 238 -4.54 2.25 -15.74
CA ILE A 238 -4.40 2.54 -14.30
C ILE A 238 -3.28 3.56 -14.07
N ILE A 239 -2.07 3.31 -14.58
CA ILE A 239 -0.89 4.18 -14.32
C ILE A 239 -1.10 5.59 -14.87
N GLU A 240 -1.71 5.73 -16.05
CA GLU A 240 -2.03 7.04 -16.64
C GLU A 240 -2.96 7.87 -15.74
N ARG A 241 -3.79 7.22 -14.93
CA ARG A 241 -4.77 7.87 -14.03
C ARG A 241 -4.37 7.84 -12.56
N MET A 242 -3.22 7.28 -12.21
CA MET A 242 -2.61 7.39 -10.88
C MET A 242 -1.62 8.57 -10.86
N PRO A 243 -1.38 9.23 -9.72
CA PRO A 243 -0.20 10.08 -9.58
C PRO A 243 1.09 9.24 -9.65
N PRO A 244 2.27 9.85 -9.85
CA PRO A 244 3.53 9.16 -9.65
C PRO A 244 3.62 8.65 -8.20
N VAL A 245 3.74 7.33 -8.03
CA VAL A 245 3.75 6.65 -6.74
C VAL A 245 4.71 5.46 -6.75
N ASP A 246 5.03 4.96 -5.55
CA ASP A 246 5.77 3.72 -5.38
C ASP A 246 4.91 2.48 -5.69
N TYR A 247 5.58 1.36 -5.89
CA TYR A 247 4.99 0.11 -6.32
C TYR A 247 5.36 -1.01 -5.34
N SER A 248 4.38 -1.57 -4.64
CA SER A 248 4.57 -2.80 -3.86
C SER A 248 4.01 -3.99 -4.65
N ILE A 249 4.84 -5.00 -4.89
CA ILE A 249 4.43 -6.18 -5.65
C ILE A 249 3.84 -7.20 -4.69
N GLU A 250 2.50 -7.26 -4.65
CA GLU A 250 1.72 -8.22 -3.87
C GLU A 250 1.16 -9.32 -4.78
N LEU A 251 1.88 -10.44 -4.84
CA LEU A 251 1.68 -11.47 -5.85
C LEU A 251 1.89 -12.87 -5.27
N PRO A 252 1.03 -13.35 -4.36
CA PRO A 252 1.10 -14.73 -3.92
C PRO A 252 0.74 -15.68 -5.07
N ASN A 253 1.61 -16.68 -5.27
CA ASN A 253 1.33 -17.78 -6.18
C ASN A 253 1.95 -19.09 -5.67
N THR A 254 1.13 -19.95 -5.07
CA THR A 254 1.59 -21.15 -4.38
C THR A 254 2.25 -22.16 -5.34
N ALA A 255 1.72 -22.30 -6.55
CA ALA A 255 2.29 -23.19 -7.56
C ALA A 255 3.68 -22.74 -8.01
N ARG A 256 3.86 -21.44 -8.27
CA ARG A 256 5.16 -20.87 -8.69
C ARG A 256 6.18 -20.91 -7.58
N ILE A 257 5.77 -20.68 -6.33
CA ILE A 257 6.65 -20.82 -5.17
C ILE A 257 7.13 -22.25 -5.03
N ALA A 258 6.25 -23.24 -5.19
CA ALA A 258 6.61 -24.66 -5.12
C ALA A 258 7.58 -25.08 -6.25
N GLU A 259 7.44 -24.49 -7.44
CA GLU A 259 8.29 -24.79 -8.60
C GLU A 259 9.64 -24.05 -8.56
N LEU A 260 9.63 -22.75 -8.26
CA LEU A 260 10.76 -21.84 -8.45
C LEU A 260 11.50 -21.51 -7.15
N GLY A 261 10.84 -21.71 -5.99
CA GLY A 261 11.29 -21.16 -4.72
C GLY A 261 11.13 -19.64 -4.63
N TYR A 262 11.44 -19.08 -3.45
CA TYR A 262 11.19 -17.68 -3.14
C TYR A 262 11.94 -16.70 -4.02
N GLU A 263 13.24 -16.93 -4.20
CA GLU A 263 14.11 -15.96 -4.86
C GLU A 263 13.80 -15.80 -6.35
N GLU A 264 13.66 -16.91 -7.08
CA GLU A 264 13.33 -16.84 -8.51
C GLU A 264 11.90 -16.34 -8.73
N HIS A 265 10.96 -16.72 -7.87
CA HIS A 265 9.62 -16.16 -7.91
C HIS A 265 9.63 -14.63 -7.74
N ALA A 266 10.29 -14.11 -6.70
CA ALA A 266 10.41 -12.67 -6.45
C ALA A 266 11.14 -11.94 -7.59
N ARG A 267 12.22 -12.52 -8.13
CA ARG A 267 12.93 -11.95 -9.29
C ARG A 267 12.02 -11.80 -10.50
N ARG A 268 11.19 -12.80 -10.79
CA ARG A 268 10.23 -12.75 -11.91
C ARG A 268 9.12 -11.73 -11.66
N CYS A 269 8.58 -11.66 -10.45
CA CYS A 269 7.64 -10.62 -10.04
C CYS A 269 8.17 -9.22 -10.42
N LEU A 270 9.38 -8.90 -9.98
CA LEU A 270 10.03 -7.62 -10.27
C LEU A 270 10.30 -7.41 -11.76
N HIS A 271 10.81 -8.42 -12.46
CA HIS A 271 11.12 -8.34 -13.88
C HIS A 271 9.89 -7.99 -14.71
N HIS A 272 8.79 -8.70 -14.50
CA HIS A 272 7.54 -8.48 -15.20
C HIS A 272 6.93 -7.11 -14.86
N ALA A 273 6.97 -6.71 -13.58
CA ALA A 273 6.53 -5.38 -13.18
C ALA A 273 7.35 -4.29 -13.87
N LYS A 274 8.68 -4.34 -13.84
CA LYS A 274 9.53 -3.34 -14.54
C LYS A 274 9.29 -3.32 -16.05
N GLN A 275 9.05 -4.48 -16.67
CA GLN A 275 8.72 -4.55 -18.10
C GLN A 275 7.38 -3.91 -18.45
N LYS A 276 6.33 -4.10 -17.64
CA LYS A 276 5.01 -3.54 -17.89
C LYS A 276 4.86 -2.08 -17.47
N PHE A 277 5.50 -1.70 -16.36
CA PHE A 277 5.34 -0.38 -15.73
C PHE A 277 6.44 0.61 -16.14
N GLY A 278 7.60 0.13 -16.60
CA GLY A 278 8.79 0.96 -16.85
C GLY A 278 8.59 2.08 -17.87
N ALA A 279 7.62 1.95 -18.79
CA ALA A 279 7.32 2.94 -19.83
C ALA A 279 6.07 3.80 -19.55
N ALA A 280 5.12 3.31 -18.75
CA ALA A 280 3.89 4.03 -18.46
C ALA A 280 4.17 5.18 -17.47
N ARG A 281 3.48 6.31 -17.65
CA ARG A 281 3.64 7.50 -16.81
C ARG A 281 2.27 8.08 -16.50
N SER A 282 2.17 8.70 -15.32
CA SER A 282 0.99 9.46 -14.94
C SER A 282 0.67 10.52 -15.99
N GLN A 283 -0.60 10.62 -16.38
CA GLN A 283 -1.15 11.69 -17.20
C GLN A 283 -2.06 12.62 -16.38
N ARG A 284 -2.07 12.47 -15.05
CA ARG A 284 -2.77 13.43 -14.18
C ARG A 284 -2.16 14.80 -14.35
N ARG A 285 -3.01 15.82 -14.40
CA ARG A 285 -2.54 17.20 -14.28
C ARG A 285 -2.01 17.40 -12.87
N ALA A 286 -0.77 17.87 -12.75
CA ALA A 286 -0.27 18.37 -11.49
C ALA A 286 -1.19 19.52 -11.06
N ILE A 287 -1.73 19.45 -9.84
CA ILE A 287 -2.40 20.60 -9.24
C ILE A 287 -1.26 21.53 -8.82
N ASP A 288 -1.01 22.58 -9.60
CA ASP A 288 -0.16 23.67 -9.15
C ASP A 288 -0.83 24.26 -7.91
N LEU A 289 -0.33 23.91 -6.72
CA LEU A 289 -0.64 24.62 -5.49
C LEU A 289 -0.09 26.05 -5.67
N VAL A 290 -0.93 26.94 -6.20
CA VAL A 290 -0.64 28.37 -6.21
C VAL A 290 -0.55 28.77 -4.73
N PRO A 291 0.62 29.22 -4.24
CA PRO A 291 0.71 29.71 -2.89
C PRO A 291 -0.27 30.87 -2.76
N LEU A 292 -1.23 30.76 -1.85
CA LEU A 292 -2.05 31.88 -1.43
C LEU A 292 -1.08 32.98 -1.03
N GLN A 293 -0.95 34.01 -1.87
CA GLN A 293 -0.26 35.22 -1.47
C GLN A 293 -1.02 35.77 -0.28
N THR A 294 -0.43 35.61 0.91
CA THR A 294 -0.82 36.36 2.08
C THR A 294 -0.69 37.83 1.72
N LYS A 295 -1.84 38.49 1.50
CA LYS A 295 -1.89 39.95 1.51
C LYS A 295 -1.60 40.38 2.93
N GLU A 296 -0.33 40.60 3.25
CA GLU A 296 0.05 41.39 4.41
C GLU A 296 -0.33 42.86 4.15
N ASP A 297 -1.24 43.31 5.00
CA ASP A 297 -1.67 44.65 5.38
C ASP A 297 -0.97 45.88 4.77
N SER A 298 -1.79 46.82 4.30
CA SER A 298 -1.53 48.24 4.51
C SER A 298 -2.69 48.85 5.30
N TYR A 299 -2.59 48.82 6.63
CA TYR A 299 -3.30 49.76 7.50
C TYR A 299 -2.78 51.18 7.18
N GLY A 300 -3.47 51.85 6.26
CA GLY A 300 -3.29 53.28 6.02
C GLY A 300 -3.95 54.06 7.16
N GLN A 301 -3.12 54.55 8.08
CA GLN A 301 -3.46 55.66 8.97
C GLN A 301 -4.09 56.80 8.15
N ARG A 302 -5.31 57.22 8.52
CA ARG A 302 -5.79 58.57 8.22
C ARG A 302 -5.97 59.30 9.55
N ALA A 303 -5.01 60.17 9.83
CA ALA A 303 -5.19 61.28 10.74
C ALA A 303 -5.87 62.42 9.95
N HIS A 304 -7.02 62.86 10.46
CA HIS A 304 -7.59 64.22 10.54
C HIS A 304 -9.12 64.16 10.51
#